data_AF-A0A7Y6A9T3-F1
#
_entry.id   AF-A0A7Y6A9T3-F1
#
_cell.length_a   1.000
_cell.length_b   1.000
_cell.length_c   1.000
_cell.angle_alpha   90.00
_cell.angle_beta   90.00
_cell.angle_gamma   90.00
#
_symmetry.space_group_name_H-M   'P 1'
#
loop_
_entity.id
_entity.type
_entity.pdbx_description
1 polymer ?
#
loop_
_entity_poly.entity_id
_entity_poly.type
_entity_poly.pdbx_seq_one_letter_code
_entity_poly.pdbx_strand_id
1 'polypeptide(L)'
;MDAHDGLAGRFEAERDGLRALAYRMLGSAAEAEDAVQEAWLRLARVDAGQVDNLAAWLRTVVTRICLDMLRSRAARREDLTGSPVLDAVPDGAPGPAPEAARPEDAAVLA
;
A
#
# COMPACT_ATOMS: atom_id res chain seq x y z
N MET A 1 7.77 -2.24 40.81
CA MET A 1 8.25 -1.55 39.60
C MET A 1 8.46 -2.64 38.59
N ASP A 2 7.45 -2.84 37.75
CA ASP A 2 7.30 -4.05 36.95
C ASP A 2 8.32 -4.03 35.80
N ALA A 3 8.73 -5.20 35.31
CA ALA A 3 9.70 -5.30 34.21
C ALA A 3 9.29 -4.50 32.96
N HIS A 4 7.98 -4.30 32.77
CA HIS A 4 7.40 -3.44 31.74
C HIS A 4 7.74 -1.95 31.89
N ASP A 5 7.80 -1.43 33.11
CA ASP A 5 8.18 -0.02 33.36
C ASP A 5 9.64 0.23 32.96
N GLY A 6 10.53 -0.73 33.25
CA GLY A 6 11.92 -0.68 32.84
C GLY A 6 12.11 -0.76 31.33
N LEU A 7 11.29 -1.56 30.64
CA LEU A 7 11.32 -1.68 29.19
C LEU A 7 10.79 -0.42 28.50
N ALA A 8 9.71 0.16 29.03
CA ALA A 8 9.16 1.43 28.55
C ALA A 8 10.19 2.56 28.64
N GLY A 9 10.89 2.68 29.78
CA GLY A 9 11.93 3.71 29.95
C GLY A 9 13.08 3.57 28.95
N ARG A 10 13.54 2.34 28.69
CA ARG A 10 14.61 2.08 27.69
C ARG A 10 14.15 2.34 26.26
N PHE A 11 12.89 2.06 25.94
CA PHE A 11 12.32 2.39 24.64
C PHE A 11 12.20 3.90 24.44
N GLU A 12 11.68 4.62 25.44
CA GLU A 12 11.50 6.08 25.34
C GLU A 12 12.84 6.79 25.13
N ALA A 13 13.92 6.30 25.75
CA ALA A 13 15.28 6.80 25.52
C ALA A 13 15.76 6.68 24.06
N GLU A 14 15.27 5.70 23.31
CA GLU A 14 15.62 5.49 21.89
C GLU A 14 14.63 6.13 20.92
N ARG A 15 13.44 6.54 21.39
CA ARG A 15 12.28 6.90 20.56
C ARG A 15 12.59 8.00 19.55
N ASP A 16 13.24 9.07 19.97
CA ASP A 16 13.60 10.19 19.08
C ASP A 16 14.59 9.77 18.00
N GLY A 17 15.58 8.94 18.36
CA GLY A 17 16.56 8.40 17.42
C GLY A 17 15.91 7.48 16.38
N LEU A 18 14.98 6.62 16.81
CA LEU A 18 14.22 5.73 15.93
C LEU A 18 13.30 6.50 15.01
N ARG A 19 12.60 7.53 15.52
CA ARG A 19 11.75 8.42 14.72
C ARG A 19 12.56 9.15 13.66
N ALA A 20 13.72 9.71 14.03
CA ALA A 20 14.60 10.38 13.08
C ALA A 20 15.14 9.44 12.01
N LEU A 21 15.46 8.18 12.37
CA LEU A 21 15.87 7.15 11.42
C LEU A 21 14.75 6.80 10.44
N ALA A 22 13.54 6.51 10.94
CA ALA A 22 12.39 6.19 10.11
C ALA A 22 12.01 7.36 9.19
N TYR A 23 12.07 8.60 9.70
CA TYR A 23 11.81 9.80 8.91
C TYR A 23 12.77 9.93 7.72
N ARG A 24 14.07 9.67 7.91
CA ARG A 24 15.05 9.70 6.81
C ARG A 24 14.77 8.64 5.74
N MET A 25 14.23 7.49 6.11
CA MET A 25 13.90 6.41 5.16
C MET A 25 12.58 6.65 4.43
N LEU A 26 11.56 7.12 5.16
CA LEU A 26 10.18 7.19 4.67
C LEU A 26 9.81 8.56 4.09
N GLY A 27 10.51 9.62 4.48
CA GLY A 27 10.25 11.01 4.08
C GLY A 27 8.95 11.60 4.67
N SER A 28 8.34 10.93 5.65
CA SER A 28 7.03 11.29 6.22
C SER A 28 7.07 11.18 7.74
N ALA A 29 6.67 12.25 8.43
CA ALA A 29 6.66 12.29 9.88
C ALA A 29 5.62 11.35 10.48
N ALA A 30 4.42 11.28 9.87
CA ALA A 30 3.35 10.39 10.32
C ALA A 30 3.77 8.93 10.17
N GLU A 31 4.31 8.55 9.01
CA GLU A 31 4.73 7.16 8.79
C GLU A 31 5.95 6.77 9.63
N ALA A 32 6.81 7.73 9.98
CA ALA A 32 7.88 7.51 10.94
C ALA A 32 7.34 7.25 12.35
N GLU A 33 6.32 7.99 12.79
CA GLU A 33 5.65 7.73 14.06
C GLU A 33 4.97 6.36 14.06
N ASP A 34 4.27 5.99 12.99
CA ASP A 34 3.62 4.69 12.83
C ASP A 34 4.63 3.54 12.91
N ALA A 35 5.78 3.67 12.25
CA ALA A 35 6.83 2.65 12.29
C ALA A 35 7.40 2.46 13.71
N VAL A 36 7.55 3.54 14.48
CA VAL A 36 8.02 3.48 15.87
C VAL A 36 6.94 2.87 16.78
N GLN A 37 5.67 3.19 16.57
CA GLN A 37 4.56 2.57 17.31
C GLN A 37 4.47 1.07 17.03
N GLU A 38 4.56 0.65 15.78
CA GLU A 38 4.58 -0.78 15.41
C GLU A 38 5.78 -1.50 16.06
N ALA A 39 6.95 -0.86 16.13
CA ALA A 39 8.11 -1.42 16.84
C ALA A 39 7.86 -1.59 18.35
N TRP A 40 7.18 -0.65 18.99
CA TRP A 40 6.75 -0.77 20.39
C TRP A 40 5.80 -1.96 20.60
N LEU A 41 4.80 -2.11 19.73
CA LEU A 41 3.85 -3.23 19.80
C LEU A 41 4.53 -4.58 19.61
N ARG A 42 5.56 -4.66 18.75
CA ARG A 42 6.39 -5.86 18.59
C ARG A 42 7.24 -6.13 19.82
N LEU A 43 7.83 -5.10 20.41
CA LEU A 43 8.62 -5.21 21.63
C LEU A 43 7.79 -5.78 22.79
N ALA A 44 6.54 -5.32 22.94
CA ALA A 44 5.63 -5.80 23.99
C ALA A 44 5.25 -7.28 23.86
N ARG A 45 5.47 -7.91 22.70
CA ARG A 45 5.19 -9.33 22.43
C ARG A 45 6.41 -10.23 22.53
N VAL A 46 7.60 -9.66 22.62
CA VAL A 46 8.86 -10.40 22.72
C VAL A 46 9.27 -10.44 24.18
N ASP A 47 9.81 -11.57 24.63
CA ASP A 47 10.47 -11.64 25.94
C ASP A 47 11.76 -10.82 25.91
N ALA A 48 11.63 -9.53 26.23
CA ALA A 48 12.73 -8.56 26.17
C ALA A 48 13.87 -8.86 27.15
N GLY A 49 13.66 -9.79 28.10
CA GLY A 49 14.71 -10.30 28.99
C GLY A 49 15.81 -11.10 28.26
N GLN A 50 15.55 -11.54 27.02
CA GLN A 50 16.53 -12.22 26.16
C GLN A 50 17.27 -11.26 25.20
N VAL A 51 16.93 -9.97 25.21
CA VAL A 51 17.52 -8.99 24.26
C VAL A 51 18.67 -8.26 24.92
N ASP A 52 19.88 -8.78 24.71
CA ASP A 52 21.13 -8.19 25.23
C ASP A 52 21.32 -6.72 24.80
N ASN A 53 21.00 -6.41 23.54
CA ASN A 53 21.09 -5.06 22.98
C ASN A 53 19.77 -4.58 22.38
N LEU A 54 18.93 -4.03 23.25
CA LEU A 54 17.62 -3.50 22.87
C LEU A 54 17.70 -2.40 21.81
N ALA A 55 18.70 -1.50 21.88
CA ALA A 55 18.85 -0.41 20.91
C ALA A 55 19.14 -0.94 19.49
N ALA A 56 20.04 -1.92 19.37
CA ALA A 56 20.34 -2.57 18.09
C ALA A 56 19.12 -3.34 17.55
N TRP A 57 18.41 -4.04 18.43
CA TRP A 57 17.19 -4.75 18.08
C TRP A 57 16.12 -3.79 17.56
N LEU A 58 15.85 -2.68 18.26
CA LEU A 58 14.88 -1.67 17.87
C LEU A 58 15.20 -1.04 16.52
N ARG A 59 16.46 -0.66 16.27
CA ARG A 59 16.88 -0.11 14.98
C ARG A 59 16.65 -1.11 13.84
N THR A 60 16.90 -2.40 14.08
CA THR A 60 16.66 -3.45 13.10
C THR A 60 15.17 -3.60 12.79
N VAL A 61 14.34 -3.65 13.83
CA VAL A 61 12.88 -3.76 13.70
C VAL A 61 12.29 -2.56 12.96
N VAL A 62 12.65 -1.34 13.35
CA VAL A 62 12.19 -0.10 12.69
C VAL A 62 12.65 -0.05 11.23
N THR A 63 13.91 -0.40 10.95
CA THR A 63 14.42 -0.47 9.57
C THR A 63 13.59 -1.44 8.72
N ARG A 64 13.29 -2.63 9.25
CA ARG A 64 12.48 -3.63 8.55
C ARG A 64 11.06 -3.13 8.28
N ILE A 65 10.41 -2.54 9.29
CA ILE A 65 9.07 -1.94 9.12
C ILE A 65 9.10 -0.87 8.01
N CYS A 66 10.11 0.00 8.00
CA CYS A 66 10.25 1.03 6.96
C CYS A 66 10.40 0.41 5.56
N LEU A 67 11.22 -0.63 5.42
CA LEU A 67 11.40 -1.33 4.14
C LEU A 67 10.10 -2.01 3.68
N ASP A 68 9.34 -2.61 4.59
CA ASP A 68 8.06 -3.24 4.28
C ASP A 68 7.02 -2.20 3.83
N MET A 69 6.98 -1.02 4.46
CA MET A 69 6.14 0.10 4.05
C MET A 69 6.51 0.61 2.65
N LEU A 70 7.81 0.79 2.36
CA LEU A 70 8.28 1.21 1.04
C LEU A 70 7.91 0.18 -0.05
N ARG A 71 8.04 -1.11 0.26
CA ARG A 71 7.64 -2.20 -0.64
C ARG A 71 6.14 -2.18 -0.91
N SER A 72 5.32 -1.98 0.12
CA SER A 72 3.86 -1.82 -0.04
C SER A 72 3.48 -0.61 -0.88
N ARG A 73 4.18 0.53 -0.72
CA ARG A 73 3.97 1.72 -1.58
C ARG A 73 4.31 1.42 -3.05
N ALA A 74 5.39 0.69 -3.31
CA ALA A 74 5.78 0.30 -4.67
C ALA A 74 4.73 -0.60 -5.32
N ALA A 75 4.29 -1.66 -4.63
CA ALA A 75 3.26 -2.57 -5.12
C ALA A 75 1.94 -1.85 -5.44
N ARG A 76 1.49 -0.91 -4.58
CA ARG A 76 0.28 -0.11 -4.87
C ARG A 76 0.42 0.77 -6.12
N ARG A 77 1.62 1.29 -6.41
CA ARG A 77 1.85 2.04 -7.66
C ARG A 77 1.77 1.14 -8.88
N GLU A 78 2.30 -0.07 -8.77
CA GLU A 78 2.25 -1.08 -9.84
C GLU A 78 0.81 -1.46 -10.17
N ASP A 79 -0.03 -1.71 -9.16
CA ASP A 79 -1.46 -2.00 -9.34
C ASP A 79 -2.22 -0.83 -10.01
N LEU A 80 -1.90 0.42 -9.62
CA LEU A 80 -2.53 1.62 -10.20
C LEU A 80 -2.11 1.83 -11.66
N THR A 81 -0.89 1.46 -12.03
CA THR A 81 -0.41 1.50 -13.43
C THR A 81 -0.84 0.28 -14.25
N GLY A 82 -1.29 -0.78 -13.58
CA GLY A 82 -1.74 -2.04 -14.18
C GLY A 82 -3.24 -2.11 -14.45
N SER A 83 -3.97 -0.99 -14.40
CA SER A 83 -5.40 -0.98 -14.77
C SER A 83 -5.54 -1.23 -16.27
N PRO A 84 -6.11 -2.36 -16.74
CA PRO A 84 -6.63 -2.40 -18.09
C PRO A 84 -7.76 -1.37 -18.10
N VAL A 85 -7.62 -0.36 -18.96
CA VAL A 85 -8.77 0.41 -19.41
C VAL A 85 -9.70 -0.63 -20.04
N LEU A 86 -10.67 -1.10 -19.27
CA LEU A 86 -11.84 -1.74 -19.82
C LEU A 86 -12.53 -0.61 -20.59
N ASP A 87 -12.22 -0.55 -21.88
CA ASP A 87 -13.04 0.12 -22.88
C ASP A 87 -14.38 -0.62 -22.87
N ALA A 88 -15.19 -0.32 -21.85
CA ALA A 88 -16.57 -0.71 -21.80
C ALA A 88 -17.26 0.18 -22.83
N VAL A 89 -17.20 -0.22 -24.09
CA VAL A 89 -18.12 0.21 -25.12
C VAL A 89 -19.50 -0.22 -24.63
N PRO A 90 -20.39 0.71 -24.22
CA PRO A 90 -21.77 0.32 -24.03
C PRO A 90 -22.35 -0.03 -25.39
N ASP A 91 -22.87 -1.25 -25.44
CA ASP A 91 -23.74 -1.81 -26.47
C ASP A 91 -24.64 -0.75 -27.11
N GLY A 92 -24.42 -0.50 -28.40
CA GLY A 92 -25.11 0.49 -29.19
C GLY A 92 -25.30 0.01 -30.61
N ALA A 93 -26.06 -1.09 -30.76
CA ALA A 93 -26.81 -1.53 -31.93
C ALA A 93 -26.13 -1.56 -33.33
N PRO A 94 -26.02 -2.73 -33.99
CA PRO A 94 -25.88 -2.79 -35.44
C PRO A 94 -27.25 -2.88 -36.14
N GLY A 95 -27.60 -1.88 -36.95
CA GLY A 95 -28.68 -1.94 -37.96
C GLY A 95 -29.23 -0.55 -38.33
N PRO A 96 -29.31 -0.19 -39.63
CA PRO A 96 -29.98 -1.01 -40.64
C PRO A 96 -29.08 -1.41 -41.82
N ALA A 97 -29.38 -2.58 -42.39
CA ALA A 97 -28.75 -3.09 -43.61
C ALA A 97 -29.11 -2.22 -44.83
N PRO A 98 -28.20 -2.04 -45.81
CA PRO A 98 -28.58 -1.58 -47.14
C PRO A 98 -29.27 -2.72 -47.89
N GLU A 99 -30.56 -2.55 -48.12
CA GLU A 99 -31.38 -3.44 -48.95
C GLU A 99 -30.96 -3.29 -50.42
N ALA A 100 -30.33 -4.32 -50.96
CA ALA A 100 -30.08 -4.47 -52.38
C ALA A 100 -30.66 -5.80 -52.86
N ALA A 101 -31.95 -5.78 -53.22
CA ALA A 101 -32.62 -6.86 -53.93
C ALA A 101 -33.51 -6.30 -55.06
N ARG A 102 -32.84 -6.07 -56.19
CA ARG A 102 -33.24 -6.27 -57.60
C ARG A 102 -34.44 -5.52 -58.22
N PRO A 103 -34.33 -5.19 -59.53
CA PRO A 103 -35.35 -4.48 -60.28
C PRO A 103 -36.28 -5.49 -60.96
N GLU A 104 -37.58 -5.38 -60.71
CA GLU A 104 -38.60 -5.77 -61.69
C GLU A 104 -39.91 -5.02 -61.43
N ASP A 105 -40.33 -4.37 -62.50
CA ASP A 105 -41.51 -3.56 -62.70
C ASP A 105 -42.81 -4.09 -62.07
N ALA A 106 -43.58 -3.19 -61.45
CA ALA A 106 -44.88 -2.78 -62.00
C ALA A 106 -45.69 -1.97 -60.98
N ALA A 107 -45.58 -0.65 -61.07
CA ALA A 107 -46.72 0.22 -60.82
C ALA A 107 -46.86 1.14 -62.03
N VAL A 108 -47.73 0.76 -62.96
CA VAL A 108 -48.45 1.75 -63.77
C VAL A 108 -49.93 1.41 -63.66
N LEU A 109 -50.58 2.22 -62.81
CA LEU A 109 -51.94 2.66 -63.03
C LEU A 109 -51.99 3.44 -64.35
N ALA A 110 -52.60 2.86 -65.37
CA ALA A 110 -53.32 3.54 -66.44
C ALA A 110 -54.22 2.51 -67.15
#